data_AF-A0A847BPJ7-F1
#
_entry.id   AF-A0A847BPJ7-F1
#
_cell.length_a   1.000
_cell.length_b   1.000
_cell.length_c   1.000
_cell.angle_alpha   90.00
_cell.angle_beta   90.00
_cell.angle_gamma   90.00
#
_symmetry.space_group_name_H-M   'P 1'
#
loop_
_entity.id
_entity.type
_entity.pdbx_description
1 polymer ?
#
loop_
_entity_poly.entity_id
_entity_poly.type
_entity_poly.pdbx_seq_one_letter_code
_entity_poly.pdbx_strand_id
1 'polypeptide(L)'
;MKENKEYILAYGFAGKLLDALSAVTKKEKVGLVLIGDQELDQIVEDLLLKDEESFTEVISSADSYELELEHLLFVNFTQESLMHFIDKLKAEGISVPYKALLTEHNRKWFLRDLIEANRQEHLFVKLYHSSKNVLKIAVDVYATSKDAPLLAAMDNLQQQIEAVEMQGEMPAEEEANFFEKLRLSYNSLAERLNTLMMDS
;
A
#
# COMPACT_ATOMS: atom_id res chain seq x y z
N MET A 1 -18.07 -24.93 -14.93
CA MET A 1 -16.69 -24.50 -14.65
C MET A 1 -16.56 -23.03 -15.04
N LYS A 2 -16.84 -22.11 -14.10
CA LYS A 2 -16.60 -20.66 -14.23
C LYS A 2 -15.58 -20.18 -13.19
N GLU A 3 -14.74 -21.08 -12.67
CA GLU A 3 -13.83 -20.87 -11.53
C GLU A 3 -12.68 -19.87 -11.76
N ASN A 4 -12.54 -19.23 -12.93
CA ASN A 4 -11.31 -18.50 -13.27
C ASN A 4 -11.50 -17.08 -13.85
N LYS A 5 -12.66 -16.45 -13.66
CA LYS A 5 -12.80 -15.06 -14.11
C LYS A 5 -12.06 -14.11 -13.16
N GLU A 6 -11.25 -13.24 -13.71
CA GLU A 6 -10.55 -12.17 -12.98
C GLU A 6 -11.51 -11.05 -12.59
N TYR A 7 -11.45 -10.64 -11.34
CA TYR A 7 -12.25 -9.52 -10.83
C TYR A 7 -11.59 -8.85 -9.63
N ILE A 8 -12.06 -7.65 -9.31
CA ILE A 8 -11.60 -6.87 -8.18
C ILE A 8 -12.73 -6.60 -7.20
N LEU A 9 -12.41 -6.66 -5.90
CA LEU A 9 -13.20 -6.01 -4.86
C LEU A 9 -12.62 -4.61 -4.64
N ALA A 10 -13.46 -3.58 -4.77
CA ALA A 10 -13.05 -2.18 -4.69
C ALA A 10 -13.78 -1.46 -3.56
N TYR A 11 -13.02 -0.93 -2.60
CA TYR A 11 -13.51 -0.15 -1.47
C TYR A 11 -13.04 1.31 -1.61
N GLY A 12 -13.88 2.27 -1.22
CA GLY A 12 -13.50 3.69 -1.16
C GLY A 12 -13.62 4.48 -2.47
N PHE A 13 -14.06 3.86 -3.57
CA PHE A 13 -14.10 4.50 -4.89
C PHE A 13 -15.41 5.27 -5.10
N ALA A 14 -15.30 6.58 -5.37
CA ALA A 14 -16.45 7.44 -5.70
C ALA A 14 -16.15 8.42 -6.85
N GLY A 15 -17.21 9.02 -7.39
CA GLY A 15 -17.16 10.07 -8.41
C GLY A 15 -16.30 9.71 -9.63
N LYS A 16 -15.48 10.67 -10.08
CA LYS A 16 -14.63 10.52 -11.29
C LYS A 16 -13.65 9.35 -11.19
N LEU A 17 -13.19 9.01 -9.99
CA LEU A 17 -12.25 7.92 -9.79
C LEU A 17 -12.94 6.56 -10.01
N LEU A 18 -14.17 6.42 -9.50
CA LEU A 18 -15.01 5.24 -9.77
C LEU A 18 -15.37 5.12 -11.26
N ASP A 19 -15.69 6.24 -11.92
CA ASP A 19 -15.97 6.25 -13.36
C ASP A 19 -14.78 5.75 -14.18
N ALA A 20 -13.58 6.23 -13.85
CA ALA A 20 -12.34 5.82 -14.51
C ALA A 20 -12.05 4.33 -14.24
N LEU A 21 -12.16 3.87 -12.99
CA LEU A 21 -11.97 2.46 -12.64
C LEU A 21 -12.96 1.57 -13.41
N SER A 22 -14.23 1.97 -13.47
CA SER A 22 -15.28 1.27 -14.19
C SER A 22 -15.03 1.21 -15.70
N ALA A 23 -14.44 2.25 -16.28
CA ALA A 23 -14.07 2.25 -17.70
C ALA A 23 -12.93 1.27 -17.98
N VAL A 24 -11.91 1.23 -17.12
CA VAL A 24 -10.77 0.29 -17.24
C VAL A 24 -11.23 -1.15 -17.09
N THR A 25 -12.01 -1.47 -16.05
CA THR A 25 -12.49 -2.85 -15.81
C THR A 25 -13.33 -3.36 -16.98
N LYS A 26 -14.23 -2.53 -17.54
CA LYS A 26 -15.01 -2.87 -18.74
C LYS A 26 -14.12 -3.14 -19.96
N LYS A 27 -13.13 -2.27 -20.21
CA LYS A 27 -12.22 -2.38 -21.35
C LYS A 27 -11.35 -3.65 -21.27
N GLU A 28 -10.83 -3.93 -20.09
CA GLU A 28 -9.95 -5.08 -19.83
C GLU A 28 -10.73 -6.37 -19.49
N LYS A 29 -12.07 -6.32 -19.53
CA LYS A 29 -12.99 -7.45 -19.22
C LYS A 29 -12.83 -8.04 -17.82
N VAL A 30 -12.30 -7.25 -16.89
CA VAL A 30 -12.15 -7.56 -15.48
C VAL A 30 -13.48 -7.27 -14.77
N GLY A 31 -13.89 -8.18 -13.89
CA GLY A 31 -15.06 -7.96 -13.04
C GLY A 31 -14.82 -6.88 -11.99
N LEU A 32 -15.87 -6.12 -11.63
CA LEU A 32 -15.81 -5.11 -10.58
C LEU A 32 -16.92 -5.40 -9.57
N VAL A 33 -16.54 -5.50 -8.29
CA VAL A 33 -17.45 -5.58 -7.16
C VAL A 33 -17.14 -4.40 -6.24
N LEU A 34 -18.14 -3.56 -5.99
CA LEU A 34 -18.01 -2.43 -5.08
C LEU A 34 -18.34 -2.87 -3.66
N ILE A 35 -17.47 -2.48 -2.73
CA ILE A 35 -17.57 -2.78 -1.32
C ILE A 35 -17.80 -1.48 -0.55
N GLY A 36 -18.76 -1.49 0.37
CA GLY A 36 -19.06 -0.41 1.30
C GLY A 36 -18.65 -0.73 2.73
N ASP A 37 -18.96 0.19 3.64
CA ASP A 37 -18.56 0.09 5.05
C ASP A 37 -19.19 -1.12 5.75
N GLN A 38 -20.40 -1.52 5.33
CA GLN A 38 -21.12 -2.67 5.90
C GLN A 38 -20.47 -4.04 5.64
N GLU A 39 -19.51 -4.12 4.72
CA GLU A 39 -18.74 -5.34 4.46
C GLU A 39 -17.37 -5.35 5.14
N LEU A 40 -16.93 -4.26 5.77
CA LEU A 40 -15.59 -4.17 6.38
C LEU A 40 -15.35 -5.26 7.44
N ASP A 41 -16.38 -5.57 8.22
CA ASP A 41 -16.32 -6.56 9.30
C ASP A 41 -16.74 -7.97 8.84
N GLN A 42 -16.80 -8.21 7.53
CA GLN A 42 -17.02 -9.53 6.95
C GLN A 42 -15.69 -10.20 6.59
N ILE A 43 -15.69 -11.53 6.61
CA ILE A 43 -14.55 -12.33 6.16
C ILE A 43 -14.44 -12.20 4.64
N VAL A 44 -13.22 -12.01 4.12
CA VAL A 44 -12.96 -11.83 2.69
C VAL A 44 -13.57 -12.97 1.85
N GLU A 45 -13.50 -14.21 2.32
CA GLU A 45 -14.10 -15.38 1.68
C GLU A 45 -15.59 -15.21 1.39
N ASP A 46 -16.34 -14.62 2.33
CA ASP A 46 -17.79 -14.43 2.21
C ASP A 46 -18.15 -13.32 1.21
N LEU A 47 -17.18 -12.45 0.87
CA LEU A 47 -17.32 -11.38 -0.12
C LEU A 47 -16.98 -11.82 -1.55
N LEU A 48 -16.44 -13.03 -1.71
CA LEU A 48 -16.08 -13.55 -3.03
C LEU A 48 -17.33 -13.98 -3.79
N LEU A 49 -17.38 -13.65 -5.08
CA LEU A 49 -18.50 -14.03 -5.95
C LEU A 49 -18.65 -15.54 -6.00
N LYS A 50 -19.88 -16.01 -5.79
CA LYS A 50 -20.25 -17.42 -5.99
C LYS A 50 -20.54 -17.67 -7.47
N ASP A 51 -20.47 -18.93 -7.91
CA ASP A 51 -20.56 -19.34 -9.33
C ASP A 51 -21.79 -18.81 -10.10
N GLU A 52 -22.86 -18.44 -9.39
CA GLU A 52 -24.13 -17.95 -9.95
C GLU A 52 -24.29 -16.42 -9.90
N GLU A 53 -23.39 -15.70 -9.23
CA GLU A 53 -23.50 -14.26 -9.01
C GLU A 53 -22.93 -13.46 -10.19
N SER A 54 -23.69 -12.47 -10.66
CA SER A 54 -23.25 -11.51 -11.65
C SER A 54 -22.47 -10.37 -10.99
N PHE A 55 -21.45 -9.84 -11.68
CA PHE A 55 -20.81 -8.58 -11.28
C PHE A 55 -21.89 -7.52 -11.09
N THR A 56 -21.99 -6.99 -9.87
CA THR A 56 -23.02 -6.04 -9.50
C THR A 56 -22.93 -4.81 -10.40
N GLU A 57 -24.06 -4.41 -10.99
CA GLU A 57 -24.19 -3.09 -11.59
C GLU A 57 -24.09 -2.07 -10.46
N VAL A 58 -22.96 -1.34 -10.44
CA VAL A 58 -22.68 -0.11 -9.69
C VAL A 58 -23.62 0.10 -8.50
N ILE A 59 -23.27 -0.51 -7.36
CA ILE A 59 -23.90 -0.13 -6.09
C ILE A 59 -23.56 1.34 -5.86
N SER A 60 -24.60 2.14 -5.61
CA SER A 60 -24.55 3.57 -5.29
C SER A 60 -23.27 3.95 -4.54
N SER A 61 -22.45 4.81 -5.13
CA SER A 61 -21.31 5.42 -4.44
C SER A 61 -21.78 6.03 -3.13
N ALA A 62 -21.11 5.72 -2.01
CA ALA A 62 -21.34 6.41 -0.76
C ALA A 62 -20.76 7.83 -0.84
N ASP A 63 -21.38 8.79 -0.15
CA ASP A 63 -20.87 10.17 -0.06
C ASP A 63 -19.58 10.27 0.76
N SER A 64 -19.33 9.27 1.62
CA SER A 64 -18.13 9.13 2.45
C SER A 64 -17.90 7.66 2.81
N TYR A 65 -16.64 7.29 3.04
CA TYR A 65 -16.22 5.95 3.47
C TYR A 65 -15.50 6.04 4.81
N GLU A 66 -15.69 5.05 5.68
CA GLU A 66 -15.13 5.01 7.03
C GLU A 66 -13.60 5.14 7.06
N LEU A 67 -12.89 4.42 6.18
CA LEU A 67 -11.41 4.35 6.21
C LEU A 67 -10.71 5.49 5.45
N GLU A 68 -11.46 6.40 4.81
CA GLU A 68 -10.94 7.53 4.03
C GLU A 68 -9.79 7.17 3.06
N LEU A 69 -9.89 6.00 2.42
CA LEU A 69 -8.88 5.47 1.49
C LEU A 69 -9.53 4.62 0.40
N GLU A 70 -8.82 4.46 -0.72
CA GLU A 70 -9.16 3.49 -1.76
C GLU A 70 -8.34 2.20 -1.61
N HIS A 71 -9.02 1.05 -1.73
CA HIS A 71 -8.38 -0.26 -1.68
C HIS A 71 -8.89 -1.19 -2.79
N LEU A 72 -7.97 -1.95 -3.40
CA LEU A 72 -8.27 -2.98 -4.39
C LEU A 72 -7.78 -4.36 -3.95
N LEU A 73 -8.68 -5.35 -3.92
CA LEU A 73 -8.32 -6.76 -3.81
C LEU A 73 -8.47 -7.45 -5.17
N PHE A 74 -7.37 -7.99 -5.69
CA PHE A 74 -7.34 -8.72 -6.97
C PHE A 74 -7.65 -10.19 -6.77
N VAL A 75 -8.69 -10.70 -7.43
CA VAL A 75 -9.14 -12.09 -7.33
C VAL A 75 -8.91 -12.82 -8.65
N ASN A 76 -8.32 -14.02 -8.56
CA ASN A 76 -7.98 -14.91 -9.68
C ASN A 76 -6.97 -14.34 -10.70
N PHE A 77 -6.26 -13.27 -10.34
CA PHE A 77 -5.22 -12.70 -11.21
C PHE A 77 -3.96 -13.56 -11.21
N THR A 78 -3.39 -13.74 -12.39
CA THR A 78 -2.00 -14.19 -12.54
C THR A 78 -1.05 -12.99 -12.36
N GLN A 79 0.24 -13.25 -12.15
CA GLN A 79 1.22 -12.17 -12.07
C GLN A 79 1.25 -11.32 -13.35
N GLU A 80 1.19 -11.97 -14.53
CA GLU A 80 1.22 -11.27 -15.82
C GLU A 80 -0.01 -10.38 -16.01
N SER A 81 -1.21 -10.92 -15.76
CA SER A 81 -2.45 -10.17 -15.91
C SER A 81 -2.61 -9.07 -14.86
N LEU A 82 -2.13 -9.30 -13.64
CA LEU A 82 -2.08 -8.27 -12.58
C LEU A 82 -1.23 -7.09 -13.04
N MET A 83 0.01 -7.36 -13.46
CA MET A 83 0.92 -6.30 -13.90
C MET A 83 0.36 -5.55 -15.11
N HIS A 84 -0.23 -6.27 -16.07
CA HIS A 84 -0.91 -5.66 -17.21
C HIS A 84 -2.03 -4.71 -16.76
N PHE A 85 -2.92 -5.17 -15.87
CA PHE A 85 -4.04 -4.38 -15.39
C PHE A 85 -3.59 -3.15 -14.59
N ILE A 86 -2.56 -3.29 -13.75
CA ILE A 86 -1.95 -2.17 -13.02
C ILE A 86 -1.42 -1.11 -13.99
N ASP A 87 -0.79 -1.51 -15.09
CA ASP A 87 -0.31 -0.55 -16.09
C ASP A 87 -1.47 0.16 -16.80
N LYS A 88 -2.61 -0.49 -17.00
CA LYS A 88 -3.83 0.15 -17.52
C LYS A 88 -4.41 1.17 -16.55
N LEU A 89 -4.47 0.85 -15.25
CA LEU A 89 -4.89 1.80 -14.22
C LEU A 89 -4.01 3.05 -14.24
N LYS A 90 -2.68 2.87 -14.26
CA LYS A 90 -1.72 3.99 -14.34
C LYS A 90 -1.89 4.84 -15.59
N ALA A 91 -2.15 4.22 -16.75
CA ALA A 91 -2.36 4.94 -18.00
C ALA A 91 -3.59 5.87 -17.97
N GLU A 92 -4.62 5.52 -17.19
CA GLU A 92 -5.80 6.35 -16.95
C GLU A 92 -5.65 7.28 -15.72
N GLY A 93 -4.44 7.40 -15.17
CA GLY A 93 -4.16 8.27 -14.02
C GLY A 93 -4.70 7.74 -12.69
N ILE A 94 -5.10 6.47 -12.63
CA ILE A 94 -5.60 5.83 -11.41
C ILE A 94 -4.40 5.31 -10.62
N SER A 95 -4.13 5.93 -9.47
CA SER A 95 -3.11 5.49 -8.53
C SER A 95 -3.76 5.01 -7.25
N VAL A 96 -3.72 3.70 -7.01
CA VAL A 96 -4.24 3.08 -5.79
C VAL A 96 -3.06 2.54 -5.00
N PRO A 97 -2.65 3.19 -3.91
CA PRO A 97 -1.51 2.73 -3.11
C PRO A 97 -1.81 1.38 -2.47
N TYR A 98 -2.98 1.25 -1.83
CA TYR A 98 -3.39 0.08 -1.06
C TYR A 98 -4.05 -0.96 -1.98
N LYS A 99 -3.35 -2.07 -2.19
CA LYS A 99 -3.82 -3.12 -3.09
C LYS A 99 -3.19 -4.45 -2.75
N ALA A 100 -3.98 -5.51 -2.83
CA ALA A 100 -3.55 -6.86 -2.48
C ALA A 100 -3.97 -7.87 -3.55
N LEU A 101 -3.19 -8.95 -3.69
CA LEU A 101 -3.67 -10.17 -4.35
C LEU A 101 -4.39 -11.04 -3.33
N LEU A 102 -5.50 -11.67 -3.72
CA LEU A 102 -6.14 -12.70 -2.90
C LEU A 102 -5.21 -13.91 -2.79
N THR A 103 -5.02 -14.39 -1.56
CA THR A 103 -4.23 -15.57 -1.23
C THR A 103 -5.03 -16.49 -0.31
N GLU A 104 -4.59 -17.74 -0.16
CA GLU A 104 -5.18 -18.67 0.82
C GLU A 104 -5.10 -18.16 2.26
N HIS A 105 -4.13 -17.29 2.54
CA HIS A 105 -3.95 -16.71 3.86
C HIS A 105 -4.94 -15.58 4.13
N ASN A 106 -4.94 -14.55 3.26
CA ASN A 106 -5.75 -13.35 3.49
C ASN A 106 -7.25 -13.53 3.18
N ARG A 107 -7.63 -14.61 2.47
CA ARG A 107 -9.04 -14.99 2.25
C ARG A 107 -9.81 -15.17 3.57
N LYS A 108 -9.15 -15.58 4.65
CA LYS A 108 -9.79 -15.87 5.95
C LYS A 108 -9.82 -14.67 6.90
N TRP A 109 -9.30 -13.53 6.47
CA TRP A 109 -9.23 -12.33 7.29
C TRP A 109 -10.53 -11.54 7.19
N PHE A 110 -10.82 -10.73 8.21
CA PHE A 110 -11.77 -9.63 8.03
C PHE A 110 -11.23 -8.65 7.00
N LEU A 111 -12.11 -8.10 6.15
CA LEU A 111 -11.68 -7.15 5.12
C LEU A 111 -10.97 -5.94 5.73
N ARG A 112 -11.47 -5.43 6.86
CA ARG A 112 -10.85 -4.34 7.62
C ARG A 112 -9.39 -4.65 7.99
N ASP A 113 -9.12 -5.85 8.48
CA ASP A 113 -7.77 -6.25 8.90
C ASP A 113 -6.84 -6.39 7.69
N LEU A 114 -7.35 -6.90 6.56
CA LEU A 114 -6.59 -6.95 5.31
C LEU A 114 -6.21 -5.56 4.82
N ILE A 115 -7.18 -4.64 4.77
CA ILE A 115 -6.94 -3.25 4.35
C ILE A 115 -5.92 -2.59 5.28
N GLU A 116 -6.05 -2.80 6.60
CA GLU A 116 -5.13 -2.24 7.58
C GLU A 116 -3.71 -2.78 7.42
N ALA A 117 -3.55 -4.09 7.26
CA ALA A 117 -2.24 -4.68 7.02
C ALA A 117 -1.60 -4.14 5.73
N ASN A 118 -2.39 -4.00 4.65
CA ASN A 118 -1.91 -3.43 3.39
C ASN A 118 -1.47 -1.96 3.55
N ARG A 119 -2.22 -1.20 4.37
CA ARG A 119 -1.87 0.19 4.73
C ARG A 119 -0.54 0.25 5.50
N GLN A 120 -0.36 -0.62 6.49
CA GLN A 120 0.89 -0.67 7.27
C GLN A 120 2.09 -1.06 6.40
N GLU A 121 1.95 -2.08 5.54
CA GLU A 121 2.99 -2.48 4.58
C GLU A 121 3.36 -1.30 3.66
N HIS A 122 2.36 -0.59 3.12
CA HIS A 122 2.61 0.57 2.27
C HIS A 122 3.36 1.70 2.99
N LEU A 123 2.98 2.00 4.23
CA LEU A 123 3.65 3.00 5.07
C LEU A 123 5.09 2.58 5.38
N PHE A 124 5.32 1.30 5.67
CA PHE A 124 6.65 0.74 5.89
C PHE A 124 7.54 0.93 4.67
N VAL A 125 7.09 0.47 3.50
CA VAL A 125 7.84 0.57 2.23
C VAL A 125 8.16 2.03 1.90
N LYS A 126 7.18 2.93 2.10
CA LYS A 126 7.38 4.38 1.88
C LYS A 126 8.42 4.97 2.82
N LEU A 127 8.38 4.62 4.12
CA LEU A 127 9.35 5.07 5.10
C LEU A 127 10.76 4.55 4.77
N TYR A 128 10.86 3.28 4.39
CA TYR A 128 12.12 2.65 3.97
C TYR A 128 12.75 3.35 2.76
N HIS A 129 11.98 3.63 1.71
CA HIS A 129 12.48 4.39 0.56
C HIS A 129 12.86 5.83 0.93
N SER A 130 12.04 6.48 1.77
CA SER A 130 12.33 7.83 2.26
C SER A 130 13.62 7.87 3.08
N SER A 131 13.88 6.84 3.88
CA SER A 131 15.10 6.66 4.67
C SER A 131 16.35 6.56 3.80
N LYS A 132 16.29 5.76 2.73
CA LYS A 132 17.38 5.68 1.74
C LYS A 132 17.63 7.02 1.04
N ASN A 133 16.57 7.75 0.73
CA ASN A 133 16.69 9.03 0.04
C ASN A 133 17.27 10.12 0.94
N VAL A 134 16.82 10.21 2.21
CA VAL A 134 17.35 11.20 3.15
C VAL A 134 18.82 10.94 3.48
N LEU A 135 19.27 9.68 3.54
CA LEU A 135 20.69 9.36 3.71
C LEU A 135 21.56 9.91 2.57
N LYS A 136 21.10 9.79 1.32
CA LYS A 136 21.83 10.35 0.17
C LYS A 136 22.00 11.86 0.30
N ILE A 137 20.92 12.56 0.67
CA ILE A 137 20.96 14.00 0.93
C ILE A 137 21.92 14.32 2.09
N ALA A 138 21.89 13.52 3.15
CA ALA A 138 22.74 13.73 4.32
C ALA A 138 24.23 13.58 4.02
N VAL A 139 24.62 12.65 3.14
CA VAL A 139 26.00 12.51 2.67
C VAL A 139 26.50 13.80 2.04
N ASP A 140 25.69 14.44 1.19
CA ASP A 140 26.05 15.70 0.53
C ASP A 140 26.20 16.85 1.53
N VAL A 141 25.27 16.96 2.49
CA VAL A 141 25.33 17.98 3.56
C VAL A 141 26.52 17.74 4.51
N TYR A 142 26.82 16.48 4.83
CA TYR A 142 27.97 16.14 5.66
C TYR A 142 29.31 16.44 4.97
N ALA A 143 29.37 16.32 3.64
CA ALA A 143 30.57 16.62 2.87
C ALA A 143 31.08 18.05 3.11
N THR A 144 30.17 19.01 3.34
CA THR A 144 30.48 20.41 3.62
C THR A 144 30.49 20.73 5.11
N SER A 145 29.46 20.33 5.85
CA SER A 145 29.30 20.71 7.27
C SER A 145 30.30 20.02 8.21
N LYS A 146 30.71 18.78 7.90
CA LYS A 146 31.49 17.90 8.80
C LYS A 146 30.88 17.77 10.20
N ASP A 147 29.56 17.88 10.28
CA ASP A 147 28.82 17.87 11.54
C ASP A 147 28.81 16.47 12.18
N ALA A 148 29.42 16.33 13.36
CA ALA A 148 29.53 15.03 14.03
C ALA A 148 28.17 14.46 14.48
N PRO A 149 27.21 15.26 15.00
CA PRO A 149 25.85 14.77 15.25
C PRO A 149 25.14 14.26 13.98
N LEU A 150 25.32 14.92 12.83
CA LEU A 150 24.78 14.45 11.56
C LEU A 150 25.34 13.08 11.18
N LEU A 151 26.66 12.89 11.28
CA LEU A 151 27.29 11.60 11.01
C LEU A 151 26.72 10.49 11.90
N ALA A 152 26.58 10.74 13.21
CA ALA A 152 26.01 9.76 14.13
C ALA A 152 24.54 9.41 13.80
N ALA A 153 23.74 10.38 13.36
CA ALA A 153 22.37 10.15 12.91
C ALA A 153 22.32 9.34 11.60
N MET A 154 23.25 9.60 10.67
CA MET A 154 23.40 8.83 9.43
C MET A 154 23.75 7.36 9.73
N ASP A 155 24.74 7.11 10.59
CA ASP A 155 25.18 5.77 10.97
C ASP A 155 24.05 4.96 11.61
N ASN A 156 23.28 5.58 12.52
CA ASN A 156 22.13 4.93 13.14
C ASN A 156 21.05 4.56 12.12
N LEU A 157 20.69 5.49 11.22
CA LEU A 157 19.68 5.20 10.19
C LEU A 157 20.16 4.10 9.22
N GLN A 158 21.44 4.12 8.83
CA GLN A 158 22.05 3.09 7.99
C GLN A 158 21.95 1.71 8.64
N GLN A 159 22.25 1.60 9.95
CA GLN A 159 22.10 0.34 10.70
C GLN A 159 20.65 -0.17 10.69
N GLN A 160 19.65 0.71 10.83
CA GLN A 160 18.25 0.27 10.79
C GLN A 160 17.83 -0.20 9.38
N ILE A 161 18.32 0.47 8.33
CA ILE A 161 18.06 0.05 6.94
C ILE A 161 18.67 -1.33 6.67
N GLU A 162 19.92 -1.54 7.06
CA GLU A 162 20.60 -2.83 6.92
C GLU A 162 19.89 -3.92 7.73
N ALA A 163 19.43 -3.59 8.93
CA ALA A 163 18.68 -4.53 9.75
C ALA A 163 17.36 -4.94 9.09
N VAL A 164 16.68 -4.05 8.35
CA VAL A 164 15.49 -4.39 7.56
C VAL A 164 15.85 -5.26 6.34
N GLU A 165 16.95 -4.96 5.65
CA GLU A 165 17.39 -5.68 4.45
C GLU A 165 17.85 -7.12 4.72
N MET A 166 18.35 -7.39 5.92
CA MET A 166 18.79 -8.72 6.32
C MET A 166 17.64 -9.66 6.72
N GLN A 167 16.41 -9.16 6.82
CA GLN A 167 15.26 -9.94 7.26
C GLN A 167 14.46 -10.51 6.09
N GLY A 168 13.94 -11.73 6.29
CA GLY A 168 12.99 -12.37 5.38
C GLY A 168 11.54 -12.08 5.78
N GLU A 169 10.66 -13.07 5.63
CA GLU A 169 9.32 -13.00 6.24
C GLU A 169 9.43 -12.91 7.76
N MET A 170 8.74 -11.92 8.35
CA MET A 170 8.72 -11.68 9.78
C MET A 170 7.29 -11.71 10.34
N PRO A 171 7.10 -12.10 11.61
CA PRO A 171 5.83 -11.88 12.30
C PRO A 171 5.47 -10.39 12.37
N ALA A 172 4.18 -10.07 12.37
CA ALA A 172 3.68 -8.68 12.39
C ALA A 172 4.22 -7.84 13.58
N GLU A 173 4.42 -8.44 14.75
CA GLU A 173 4.99 -7.74 15.92
C GLU A 173 6.46 -7.35 15.70
N GLU A 174 7.24 -8.18 15.01
CA GLU A 174 8.63 -7.88 14.68
C GLU A 174 8.69 -6.78 13.62
N GLU A 175 7.85 -6.85 12.59
CA GLU A 175 7.72 -5.83 11.57
C GLU A 175 7.38 -4.45 12.15
N ALA A 176 6.43 -4.39 13.09
CA ALA A 176 6.08 -3.16 13.81
C ALA A 176 7.27 -2.58 14.60
N ASN A 177 8.08 -3.44 15.23
CA ASN A 177 9.28 -2.99 15.94
C ASN A 177 10.35 -2.44 14.99
N PHE A 178 10.54 -3.07 13.82
CA PHE A 178 11.45 -2.54 12.80
C PHE A 178 10.96 -1.22 12.23
N PHE A 179 9.66 -1.10 11.95
CA PHE A 179 9.04 0.13 11.49
C PHE A 179 9.33 1.28 12.45
N GLU A 180 9.10 1.06 13.75
CA GLU A 180 9.26 2.11 14.75
C GLU A 180 10.73 2.53 14.91
N LYS A 181 11.66 1.58 14.94
CA LYS A 181 13.11 1.89 14.99
C LYS A 181 13.55 2.69 13.76
N LEU A 182 13.13 2.27 12.58
CA LEU A 182 13.43 2.97 11.33
C LEU A 182 12.85 4.39 11.34
N ARG A 183 11.61 4.55 11.82
CA ARG A 183 10.91 5.85 11.92
C ARG A 183 11.64 6.80 12.86
N LEU A 184 12.05 6.32 14.03
CA LEU A 184 12.78 7.13 15.00
C LEU A 184 14.14 7.58 14.45
N SER A 185 14.90 6.67 13.81
CA SER A 185 16.18 7.02 13.20
C SER A 185 16.02 7.97 12.01
N TYR A 186 14.98 7.79 11.19
CA TYR A 186 14.64 8.71 10.10
C TYR A 186 14.36 10.13 10.61
N ASN A 187 13.49 10.25 11.63
CA ASN A 187 13.12 11.54 12.20
C ASN A 187 14.32 12.26 12.81
N SER A 188 15.18 11.54 13.55
CA SER A 188 16.40 12.10 14.13
C SER A 188 17.34 12.68 13.06
N LEU A 189 17.55 11.95 11.96
CA LEU A 189 18.35 12.45 10.84
C LEU A 189 17.71 13.67 10.16
N ALA A 190 16.41 13.60 9.88
CA ALA A 190 15.68 14.67 9.22
C ALA A 190 15.69 15.97 10.05
N GLU A 191 15.52 15.87 11.38
CA GLU A 191 15.60 17.00 12.31
C GLU A 191 16.99 17.66 12.27
N ARG A 192 18.05 16.85 12.28
CA ARG A 192 19.41 17.37 12.22
C ARG A 192 19.72 18.05 10.89
N LEU A 193 19.28 17.47 9.77
CA LEU A 193 19.41 18.08 8.45
C LEU A 193 18.69 19.42 8.37
N ASN A 194 17.44 19.48 8.83
CA ASN A 194 16.67 20.71 8.82
C ASN A 194 17.36 21.83 9.62
N THR A 195 17.94 21.50 10.78
CA THR A 195 18.72 22.45 11.57
C THR A 195 19.88 23.03 10.76
N LEU A 196 20.70 22.16 10.15
CA LEU A 196 21.88 22.60 9.41
C LEU A 196 21.52 23.40 8.14
N MET A 197 20.42 23.05 7.46
CA MET A 197 19.96 23.78 6.28
C MET A 197 19.32 25.14 6.60
N MET A 198 18.78 25.33 7.81
CA MET A 198 18.25 26.63 8.26
C MET A 198 19.36 27.58 8.73
N ASP A 199 20.48 27.03 9.20
CA ASP A 199 21.64 27.79 9.67
C ASP A 199 22.65 28.13 8.54
N SER A 200 22.40 27.67 7.31
CA SER A 200 23.23 27.88 6.10
C SER A 200 22.75 29.05 5.25
#